data_AF-A0A1W6KV05-F1
#
_entry.id   AF-A0A1W6KV05-F1
#
_cell.length_a   1.000
_cell.length_b   1.000
_cell.length_c   1.000
_cell.angle_alpha   90.00
_cell.angle_beta   90.00
_cell.angle_gamma   90.00
#
_symmetry.space_group_name_H-M   'P 1'
#
loop_
_entity.id
_entity.type
_entity.pdbx_description
1 polymer ?
#
loop_
_entity_poly.entity_id
_entity_poly.type
_entity_poly.pdbx_seq_one_letter_code
_entity_poly.pdbx_strand_id
1 'polypeptide(L)'
;MTTDQNLMLYTKLAGFRLVVLANRFGCDSDFSRELHDRLVEGLDAAIDRIRVIMELERSVLIGEDEFAEYQLEGEIEIFGRFTINLLDELEFDYDTREFRVNGGDWMSAWAADDTGVDINYPELVALIADELGSLAPIIKDITLATRIPVYAGRAVWSWW
;
A
#
# COMPACT_ATOMS: atom_id res chain seq x y z
N MET A 1 0.42 -11.97 -16.07
CA MET A 1 1.84 -11.58 -16.24
C MET A 1 2.61 -12.79 -16.74
N THR A 2 3.78 -12.62 -17.35
CA THR A 2 4.69 -13.74 -17.68
C THR A 2 5.80 -13.86 -16.64
N THR A 3 6.44 -15.03 -16.54
CA THR A 3 7.57 -15.25 -15.62
C THR A 3 8.70 -14.22 -15.78
N ASP A 4 9.02 -13.82 -17.01
CA ASP A 4 10.00 -12.75 -17.26
C ASP A 4 9.55 -11.39 -16.69
N GLN A 5 8.26 -11.07 -16.80
CA GLN A 5 7.70 -9.83 -16.23
C GLN A 5 7.77 -9.85 -14.70
N ASN A 6 7.51 -11.00 -14.07
CA ASN A 6 7.57 -11.15 -12.62
C ASN A 6 9.00 -11.02 -12.10
N LEU A 7 9.97 -11.64 -12.77
CA LEU A 7 11.38 -11.52 -12.42
C LEU A 7 11.89 -10.08 -12.56
N MET A 8 11.48 -9.39 -13.63
CA MET A 8 11.80 -7.98 -13.84
C MET A 8 11.17 -7.09 -12.76
N LEU A 9 9.93 -7.37 -12.35
CA LEU A 9 9.25 -6.65 -11.29
C LEU A 9 9.93 -6.88 -9.93
N TYR A 10 10.25 -8.14 -9.59
CA TYR A 10 11.03 -8.50 -8.40
C TYR A 10 12.34 -7.72 -8.33
N THR A 11 13.08 -7.68 -9.44
CA THR A 11 14.36 -6.96 -9.52
C THR A 11 14.20 -5.47 -9.26
N LYS A 12 13.17 -4.84 -9.84
CA LYS A 12 12.86 -3.42 -9.59
C LYS A 12 12.52 -3.17 -8.12
N LEU A 13 11.64 -3.99 -7.54
CA LEU A 13 11.22 -3.86 -6.14
C LEU A 13 12.41 -3.99 -5.18
N ALA A 14 13.26 -5.00 -5.38
CA ALA A 14 14.48 -5.18 -4.58
C ALA A 14 15.45 -4.00 -4.72
N GLY A 15 15.58 -3.43 -5.92
CA GLY A 15 16.38 -2.22 -6.17
C GLY A 15 15.83 -1.00 -5.42
N PHE A 16 14.53 -0.74 -5.53
CA PHE A 16 13.89 0.36 -4.80
C PHE A 16 13.98 0.21 -3.29
N ARG A 17 13.80 -1.01 -2.78
CA ARG A 17 13.98 -1.30 -1.35
C ARG A 17 15.37 -0.87 -0.85
N LEU A 18 16.42 -1.17 -1.61
CA LEU A 18 17.77 -0.75 -1.29
C LEU A 18 17.93 0.78 -1.35
N VAL A 19 17.33 1.43 -2.35
CA VAL A 19 17.33 2.90 -2.47
C VAL A 19 16.65 3.55 -1.26
N VAL A 20 15.49 3.04 -0.82
CA VAL A 20 14.74 3.56 0.33
C VAL A 20 15.56 3.36 1.62
N LEU A 21 16.13 2.18 1.84
CA LEU A 21 17.00 1.93 2.99
C LEU A 21 18.22 2.86 3.01
N ALA A 22 18.83 3.11 1.85
CA ALA A 22 19.94 4.05 1.74
C ALA A 22 19.48 5.49 2.02
N ASN A 23 18.32 5.89 1.49
CA ASN A 23 17.78 7.24 1.69
C ASN A 23 17.42 7.51 3.16
N ARG A 24 16.93 6.48 3.87
CA ARG A 24 16.57 6.53 5.29
C ARG A 24 17.72 7.01 6.19
N PHE A 25 18.98 6.75 5.84
CA PHE A 25 20.12 7.23 6.63
C PHE A 25 20.25 8.76 6.67
N GLY A 26 19.66 9.46 5.70
CA GLY A 26 19.63 10.92 5.64
C GLY A 26 18.44 11.55 6.37
N CYS A 27 17.59 10.77 7.06
CA CYS A 27 16.42 11.31 7.74
C CYS A 27 16.79 12.02 9.05
N ASP A 28 16.35 13.27 9.18
CA ASP A 28 16.58 14.10 10.37
C ASP A 28 15.43 14.05 11.39
N SER A 29 14.28 13.48 11.01
CA SER A 29 13.10 13.38 11.88
C SER A 29 12.59 11.94 12.00
N ASP A 30 11.97 11.63 13.13
CA ASP A 30 11.40 10.31 13.37
C ASP A 30 10.17 10.06 12.47
N PHE A 31 9.38 11.09 12.19
CA PHE A 31 8.30 11.01 11.20
C PHE A 31 8.81 10.62 9.81
N SER A 32 9.91 11.22 9.35
CA SER A 32 10.50 10.85 8.06
C SER A 32 11.04 9.41 8.09
N ARG A 33 11.69 9.00 9.19
CA ARG A 33 12.14 7.59 9.36
C ARG A 33 10.97 6.60 9.30
N GLU A 34 9.86 6.91 9.94
CA GLU A 34 8.66 6.07 9.96
C GLU A 34 8.05 5.91 8.56
N LEU A 35 7.96 6.98 7.77
CA LEU A 35 7.51 6.90 6.38
C LEU A 35 8.42 5.99 5.53
N HIS A 36 9.73 6.02 5.77
CA HIS A 36 10.67 5.12 5.09
C HIS A 36 10.48 3.67 5.53
N ASP A 37 10.32 3.43 6.83
CA ASP A 37 10.10 2.08 7.38
C ASP A 37 8.84 1.47 6.78
N ARG A 38 7.73 2.23 6.74
CA ARG A 38 6.48 1.78 6.11
C ARG A 38 6.60 1.55 4.61
N LEU A 39 7.39 2.36 3.89
CA LEU A 39 7.67 2.11 2.48
C LEU A 39 8.49 0.83 2.29
N VAL A 40 9.46 0.56 3.16
CA VAL A 40 10.23 -0.69 3.13
C VAL A 40 9.32 -1.89 3.39
N GLU A 41 8.45 -1.82 4.41
CA GLU A 41 7.47 -2.88 4.72
C GLU A 41 6.54 -3.15 3.53
N GLY A 42 6.02 -2.10 2.88
CA GLY A 42 5.17 -2.25 1.69
C GLY A 42 5.90 -2.86 0.49
N LEU A 43 7.18 -2.50 0.30
CA LEU A 43 8.03 -3.10 -0.73
C LEU A 43 8.34 -4.58 -0.42
N ASP A 44 8.58 -4.92 0.85
CA ASP A 44 8.79 -6.31 1.29
C ASP A 44 7.53 -7.16 1.06
N ALA A 45 6.35 -6.65 1.42
CA ALA A 45 5.08 -7.30 1.13
C ALA A 45 4.86 -7.53 -0.38
N ALA A 46 5.18 -6.56 -1.23
CA ALA A 46 5.10 -6.71 -2.69
C ALA A 46 6.09 -7.78 -3.21
N ILE A 47 7.32 -7.80 -2.69
CA ILE A 47 8.35 -8.78 -3.04
C ILE A 47 7.90 -10.19 -2.70
N ASP A 48 7.38 -10.40 -1.49
CA ASP A 48 6.92 -11.71 -1.04
C ASP A 48 5.74 -12.20 -1.88
N ARG A 49 4.81 -11.30 -2.25
CA ARG A 49 3.69 -11.63 -3.14
C ARG A 49 4.15 -12.06 -4.54
N ILE A 50 5.15 -11.39 -5.10
CA ILE A 50 5.74 -11.78 -6.39
C ILE A 50 6.47 -13.11 -6.31
N ARG A 51 7.15 -13.41 -5.20
CA ARG A 51 7.77 -14.72 -5.00
C ARG A 51 6.73 -15.84 -5.01
N VAL A 52 5.60 -15.66 -4.31
CA VAL A 52 4.49 -16.62 -4.33
C VAL A 52 3.97 -16.83 -5.76
N ILE A 53 3.75 -15.75 -6.52
CA ILE A 53 3.32 -15.85 -7.93
C ILE A 53 4.34 -16.65 -8.76
N MET A 54 5.64 -16.38 -8.62
CA MET A 54 6.68 -17.09 -9.36
C MET A 54 6.79 -18.57 -8.97
N GLU A 55 6.57 -18.90 -7.70
CA GLU A 55 6.51 -20.28 -7.22
C GLU A 55 5.30 -21.00 -7.81
N LEU A 56 4.13 -20.36 -7.85
CA LEU A 56 2.92 -20.92 -8.47
C LEU A 56 3.07 -21.09 -9.98
N GLU A 57 3.67 -20.13 -10.70
CA GLU A 57 4.00 -20.28 -12.12
C GLU A 57 4.89 -21.51 -12.36
N ARG A 58 5.88 -21.74 -11.49
CA ARG A 58 6.72 -22.94 -11.55
C ARG A 58 5.90 -24.21 -11.28
N SER A 59 5.02 -24.23 -10.29
CA SER A 59 4.16 -25.38 -10.00
C SER A 59 3.24 -25.73 -11.16
N VAL A 60 2.64 -24.74 -11.82
CA VAL A 60 1.83 -24.91 -13.03
C VAL A 60 2.66 -25.53 -14.16
N LEU A 61 3.90 -25.04 -14.38
CA LEU A 61 4.77 -25.55 -15.44
C LEU A 61 5.17 -27.02 -15.25
N ILE A 62 5.38 -27.46 -14.01
CA ILE A 62 5.81 -28.83 -13.70
C ILE A 62 4.60 -29.77 -13.57
N GLY A 63 3.41 -29.23 -13.30
CA GLY A 63 2.17 -30.01 -13.13
C GLY A 63 2.11 -30.76 -11.80
N GLU A 64 2.75 -30.23 -10.76
CA GLU A 64 2.82 -30.87 -9.43
C GLU A 64 1.55 -30.68 -8.58
N ASP A 65 0.77 -29.63 -8.85
CA ASP A 65 -0.42 -29.26 -8.07
C ASP A 65 -1.59 -28.91 -9.00
N GLU A 66 -2.68 -29.68 -8.88
CA GLU A 66 -3.91 -29.51 -9.67
C GLU A 66 -4.64 -28.19 -9.39
N PHE A 67 -4.35 -27.54 -8.26
CA PHE A 67 -4.94 -26.24 -7.89
C PHE A 67 -4.03 -25.04 -8.22
N ALA A 68 -2.80 -25.26 -8.70
CA ALA A 68 -1.83 -24.20 -8.89
C ALA A 68 -2.30 -23.15 -9.91
N GLU A 69 -2.99 -23.55 -10.97
CA GLU A 69 -3.54 -22.61 -11.96
C GLU A 69 -4.58 -21.67 -11.34
N TYR A 70 -5.49 -22.23 -10.53
CA TYR A 70 -6.52 -21.45 -9.84
C TYR A 70 -5.93 -20.50 -8.79
N GLN A 71 -4.97 -20.99 -8.00
CA GLN A 71 -4.26 -20.16 -7.02
C GLN A 71 -3.47 -19.05 -7.70
N LEU A 72 -2.78 -19.34 -8.80
CA LEU A 72 -2.01 -18.36 -9.57
C LEU A 72 -2.91 -17.24 -10.11
N GLU A 73 -4.08 -17.58 -10.64
CA GLU A 73 -5.06 -16.60 -11.12
C GLU A 73 -5.51 -15.67 -9.99
N GLY A 74 -5.89 -16.24 -8.83
CA GLY A 74 -6.30 -15.45 -7.66
C GLY A 74 -5.19 -14.54 -7.12
N GLU A 75 -3.96 -15.04 -7.07
CA GLU A 75 -2.79 -14.27 -6.64
C GLU A 75 -2.46 -13.10 -7.58
N ILE A 76 -2.57 -13.32 -8.89
CA ILE A 76 -2.40 -12.25 -9.89
C ILE A 76 -3.51 -11.20 -9.74
N GLU A 77 -4.76 -11.61 -9.52
CA GLU A 77 -5.88 -10.69 -9.34
C GLU A 77 -5.68 -9.82 -8.08
N ILE A 78 -5.39 -10.45 -6.94
CA ILE A 78 -5.19 -9.75 -5.67
C ILE A 78 -3.97 -8.82 -5.78
N PHE A 79 -2.87 -9.28 -6.35
CA PHE A 79 -1.69 -8.45 -6.54
C PHE A 79 -1.95 -7.27 -7.48
N GLY A 80 -2.82 -7.43 -8.48
CA GLY A 80 -3.26 -6.32 -9.35
C GLY A 80 -3.97 -5.18 -8.61
N ARG A 81 -4.47 -5.42 -7.40
CA ARG A 81 -5.09 -4.41 -6.52
C ARG A 81 -4.18 -3.96 -5.38
N PHE A 82 -2.95 -4.46 -5.33
CA PHE A 82 -2.01 -4.16 -4.26
C PHE A 82 -1.62 -2.68 -4.27
N THR A 83 -1.60 -2.07 -3.10
CA THR A 83 -1.20 -0.67 -2.89
C THR A 83 -0.31 -0.60 -1.65
N ILE A 84 0.54 0.44 -1.58
CA ILE A 84 1.39 0.69 -0.41
C ILE A 84 0.90 1.97 0.26
N ASN A 85 0.42 1.86 1.51
CA ASN A 85 -0.06 2.98 2.32
C ASN A 85 1.00 3.40 3.36
N LEU A 86 1.55 4.61 3.23
CA LEU A 86 2.64 5.10 4.08
C LEU A 86 2.19 5.74 5.38
N LEU A 87 0.92 6.11 5.51
CA LEU A 87 0.44 6.84 6.68
C LEU A 87 -0.93 6.33 7.16
N ASP A 88 -2.03 6.90 6.67
CA ASP A 88 -3.36 6.45 7.05
C ASP A 88 -4.04 5.65 5.93
N GLU A 89 -4.70 4.58 6.33
CA GLU A 89 -5.64 3.81 5.52
C GLU A 89 -7.04 3.93 6.13
N LEU A 90 -8.02 4.25 5.29
CA LEU A 90 -9.43 4.33 5.69
C LEU A 90 -10.20 3.14 5.12
N GLU A 91 -10.88 2.43 6.02
CA GLU A 91 -11.86 1.42 5.66
C GLU A 91 -13.24 1.89 6.06
N PHE A 92 -14.23 1.65 5.20
CA PHE A 92 -15.60 2.11 5.37
C PHE A 92 -16.59 0.95 5.32
N ASP A 93 -17.52 0.93 6.27
CA ASP A 93 -18.76 0.16 6.20
C ASP A 93 -19.92 1.13 6.00
N TYR A 94 -20.39 1.23 4.75
CA TYR A 94 -21.46 2.15 4.39
C TYR A 94 -22.84 1.70 4.86
N ASP A 95 -23.03 0.42 5.20
CA ASP A 95 -24.32 -0.11 5.65
C ASP A 95 -24.55 0.24 7.12
N THR A 96 -23.51 0.14 7.96
CA THR A 96 -23.55 0.53 9.38
C THR A 96 -23.18 1.99 9.62
N ARG A 97 -22.64 2.67 8.59
CA ARG A 97 -22.08 4.03 8.70
C ARG A 97 -20.91 4.09 9.66
N GLU A 98 -20.01 3.12 9.55
CA GLU A 98 -18.80 3.03 10.34
C GLU A 98 -17.56 3.16 9.47
N PHE A 99 -16.45 3.53 10.09
CA PHE A 99 -15.14 3.54 9.46
C PHE A 99 -14.07 3.18 10.49
N ARG A 100 -12.91 2.76 10.02
CA ARG A 100 -11.72 2.59 10.87
C ARG A 100 -10.49 3.12 10.17
N VAL A 101 -9.51 3.52 10.97
CA VAL A 101 -8.23 4.03 10.50
C VAL A 101 -7.15 2.99 10.83
N ASN A 102 -6.33 2.63 9.85
CA ASN A 102 -5.18 1.72 10.03
C ASN A 102 -5.53 0.38 10.70
N GLY A 103 -6.68 -0.22 10.34
CA GLY A 103 -7.14 -1.49 10.92
C GLY A 103 -7.51 -1.42 12.40
N GLY A 104 -7.65 -0.21 12.96
CA GLY A 104 -8.09 0.01 14.33
C GLY A 104 -9.56 -0.34 14.58
N ASP A 105 -10.10 0.15 15.69
CA ASP A 105 -11.50 -0.06 16.05
C ASP A 105 -12.44 0.66 15.07
N TRP A 106 -13.59 0.05 14.83
CA TRP A 106 -14.68 0.68 14.09
C TRP A 106 -15.24 1.86 14.87
N MET A 107 -15.40 2.99 14.19
CA MET A 107 -15.93 4.24 14.70
C MET A 107 -17.18 4.62 13.92
N SER A 108 -18.17 5.16 14.61
CA SER A 108 -19.39 5.68 14.00
C SER A 108 -19.10 6.96 13.21
N ALA A 109 -19.55 7.01 11.95
CA ALA A 109 -19.54 8.22 11.11
C ALA A 109 -20.68 9.19 11.44
N TRP A 110 -21.64 8.79 12.29
CA TRP A 110 -22.67 9.71 12.77
C TRP A 110 -22.06 10.80 13.65
N ALA A 111 -22.21 12.05 13.21
CA ALA A 111 -21.89 13.25 13.96
C ALA A 111 -23.20 13.97 14.35
N ALA A 112 -23.27 14.51 15.56
CA ALA A 112 -24.43 15.26 16.02
C ALA A 112 -23.99 16.60 16.61
N ASP A 113 -24.68 17.67 16.22
CA ASP A 113 -24.47 19.02 16.71
C ASP A 113 -25.81 19.68 17.09
N ASP A 114 -25.82 21.01 17.30
CA ASP A 114 -27.04 21.75 17.63
C ASP A 114 -28.00 21.93 16.44
N THR A 115 -27.60 21.53 15.22
CA THR A 115 -28.39 21.58 13.99
C THR A 115 -29.01 20.23 13.62
N GLY A 116 -28.48 19.12 14.13
CA GLY A 116 -29.05 17.79 13.94
C GLY A 116 -28.02 16.67 13.96
N VAL A 117 -28.32 15.59 13.22
CA VAL A 117 -27.44 14.45 13.01
C VAL A 117 -27.05 14.41 11.54
N ASP A 118 -25.75 14.36 11.25
CA ASP A 118 -25.18 14.23 9.91
C ASP A 118 -24.16 13.08 9.85
N ILE A 119 -23.73 12.72 8.64
CA ILE A 119 -22.70 11.73 8.39
C ILE A 119 -21.40 12.45 8.05
N ASN A 120 -20.38 12.28 8.90
CA ASN A 120 -19.08 12.91 8.76
C ASN A 120 -17.98 11.84 8.68
N TYR A 121 -17.69 11.40 7.46
CA TYR A 121 -16.55 10.52 7.22
C TYR A 121 -15.24 11.32 7.19
N PRO A 122 -14.13 10.77 7.70
CA PRO A 122 -12.83 11.37 7.48
C PRO A 122 -12.43 11.27 6.00
N GLU A 123 -11.59 12.21 5.56
CA GLU A 123 -11.00 12.22 4.24
C GLU A 123 -9.48 11.98 4.31
N LEU A 124 -8.92 11.31 3.29
CA LEU A 124 -7.47 11.20 3.14
C LEU A 124 -6.92 12.40 2.39
N VAL A 125 -6.14 13.22 3.08
CA VAL A 125 -5.42 14.35 2.51
C VAL A 125 -3.98 13.93 2.21
N ALA A 126 -3.58 13.99 0.95
CA ALA A 126 -2.23 13.62 0.53
C ALA A 126 -1.17 14.56 1.15
N LEU A 127 -0.06 13.96 1.61
CA LEU A 127 1.13 14.70 2.00
C LEU A 127 1.71 15.45 0.80
N ILE A 128 2.12 16.70 1.02
CA ILE A 128 2.79 17.47 -0.02
C ILE A 128 4.26 17.04 -0.16
N ALA A 129 4.89 17.40 -1.28
CA ALA A 129 6.28 17.03 -1.57
C ALA A 129 7.25 17.48 -0.45
N ASP A 130 7.02 18.65 0.15
CA ASP A 130 7.84 19.16 1.25
C ASP A 130 7.73 18.30 2.52
N GLU A 131 6.56 17.72 2.79
CA GLU A 131 6.33 16.82 3.93
C GLU A 131 6.93 15.43 3.69
N LEU A 132 6.96 14.98 2.43
CA LEU A 132 7.61 13.74 2.02
C LEU A 132 9.14 13.87 1.93
N GLY A 133 9.65 15.08 1.71
CA GLY A 133 11.07 15.34 1.54
C GLY A 133 11.69 14.49 0.42
N SER A 134 12.78 13.78 0.74
CA SER A 134 13.50 12.94 -0.23
C SER A 134 12.72 11.71 -0.70
N LEU A 135 11.63 11.32 -0.02
CA LEU A 135 10.78 10.23 -0.49
C LEU A 135 9.93 10.59 -1.70
N ALA A 136 9.57 11.88 -1.89
CA ALA A 136 8.69 12.29 -2.97
C ALA A 136 9.15 11.81 -4.37
N PRO A 137 10.42 12.02 -4.78
CA PRO A 137 10.90 11.48 -6.06
C PRO A 137 10.99 9.94 -6.07
N ILE A 138 11.37 9.30 -4.96
CA ILE A 138 11.50 7.83 -4.88
C ILE A 138 10.13 7.16 -5.06
N ILE A 139 9.10 7.67 -4.39
CA ILE A 139 7.71 7.21 -4.50
C ILE A 139 7.23 7.29 -5.94
N LYS A 140 7.47 8.44 -6.60
CA LYS A 140 7.11 8.65 -8.00
C LYS A 140 7.79 7.61 -8.90
N ASP A 141 9.09 7.38 -8.71
CA ASP A 141 9.85 6.42 -9.52
C ASP A 141 9.36 4.98 -9.29
N ILE A 142 9.04 4.60 -8.05
CA ILE A 142 8.43 3.30 -7.71
C ILE A 142 7.12 3.13 -8.49
N THR A 143 6.19 4.08 -8.36
CA THR A 143 4.87 3.96 -9.00
C THR A 143 4.99 3.90 -10.53
N LEU A 144 5.86 4.70 -11.14
CA LEU A 144 6.07 4.66 -12.59
C LEU A 144 6.69 3.34 -13.07
N ALA A 145 7.69 2.83 -12.36
CA ALA A 145 8.45 1.66 -12.79
C ALA A 145 7.75 0.32 -12.49
N THR A 146 6.93 0.27 -11.43
CA THR A 146 6.28 -0.95 -10.94
C THR A 146 4.78 -0.98 -11.20
N ARG A 147 4.15 0.19 -11.41
CA ARG A 147 2.69 0.39 -11.44
C ARG A 147 1.98 0.09 -10.12
N ILE A 148 2.71 -0.11 -9.03
CA ILE A 148 2.12 -0.21 -7.69
C ILE A 148 1.85 1.22 -7.19
N PRO A 149 0.59 1.58 -6.91
CA PRO A 149 0.28 2.86 -6.29
C PRO A 149 0.87 2.93 -4.88
N VAL A 150 1.50 4.06 -4.57
CA VAL A 150 2.00 4.36 -3.23
C VAL A 150 1.29 5.62 -2.76
N TYR A 151 0.56 5.51 -1.66
CA TYR A 151 -0.21 6.60 -1.08
C TYR A 151 0.39 7.04 0.24
N ALA A 152 0.46 8.36 0.42
CA ALA A 152 0.82 8.98 1.68
C ALA A 152 -0.28 9.98 2.02
N GLY A 153 -1.40 9.49 2.55
CA GLY A 153 -2.54 10.30 2.96
C GLY A 153 -2.67 10.31 4.48
N ARG A 154 -3.03 11.46 5.06
CA ARG A 154 -3.44 11.56 6.46
C ARG A 154 -4.96 11.64 6.54
N ALA A 155 -5.56 10.95 7.52
CA ALA A 155 -6.98 11.09 7.80
C ALA A 155 -7.25 12.45 8.46
N VAL A 156 -8.14 13.24 7.87
CA VAL A 156 -8.55 14.55 8.39
C VAL A 156 -10.05 14.55 8.64
N TRP A 157 -10.45 15.22 9.71
CA TRP A 157 -11.83 15.41 10.10
C TRP A 157 -12.27 16.82 9.73
N SER A 158 -13.37 16.92 8.98
CA SER A 158 -14.13 18.15 8.84
C SER A 158 -14.96 18.36 10.11
N TRP A 159 -14.45 19.11 11.08
CA TRP A 159 -15.30 19.64 12.15
C TRP A 159 -15.92 20.95 11.64
N TRP A 160 -17.25 21.04 11.67
CA TRP A 160 -18.00 22.27 11.39
C TRP A 160 -18.19 23.09 12.67
#